data_AF-A0A7X7NFD5-F1
#
_entry.id   AF-A0A7X7NFD5-F1
#
_cell.length_a   1.000
_cell.length_b   1.000
_cell.length_c   1.000
_cell.angle_alpha   90.00
_cell.angle_beta   90.00
_cell.angle_gamma   90.00
#
_symmetry.space_group_name_H-M   'P 1'
#
loop_
_entity.id
_entity.type
_entity.pdbx_description
1 polymer ?
#
loop_
_entity_poly.entity_id
_entity_poly.type
_entity_poly.pdbx_seq_one_letter_code
_entity_poly.pdbx_strand_id
1 'polypeptide(L)'
;MSNIIEEVFGDLIKERLEKATAEGMREGMREGMRKGREEGIKIGQEKGKREGVMEKIEKKAVIKTEKVVKEMVANGLNDKIISKVTGLTLVEVRKLKN
;
A
#
# COMPACT_ATOMS: atom_id res chain seq x y z
N MET A 1 -7.79 55.04 -39.71
CA MET A 1 -8.67 53.90 -39.41
C MET A 1 -7.92 52.57 -39.22
N SER A 2 -6.66 52.42 -39.66
CA SER A 2 -5.89 51.17 -39.56
C SER A 2 -5.56 50.72 -38.12
N ASN A 3 -5.18 51.65 -37.23
CA ASN A 3 -4.63 51.26 -35.91
C ASN A 3 -5.67 50.78 -34.89
N ILE A 4 -6.91 51.27 -34.95
CA ILE A 4 -7.96 50.91 -33.98
C ILE A 4 -8.40 49.45 -34.16
N ILE A 5 -8.45 48.97 -35.41
CA ILE A 5 -8.86 47.59 -35.70
C ILE A 5 -7.79 46.60 -35.22
N GLU A 6 -6.51 46.91 -35.42
CA GLU A 6 -5.40 46.07 -34.95
C GLU A 6 -5.34 45.99 -33.41
N GLU A 7 -5.57 47.10 -32.71
CA GLU A 7 -5.56 47.16 -31.26
C GLU A 7 -6.71 46.35 -30.65
N VAL A 8 -7.94 46.55 -31.16
CA VAL A 8 -9.13 45.79 -30.72
C VAL A 8 -8.98 44.29 -31.02
N PHE A 9 -8.37 43.93 -32.15
CA PHE A 9 -8.15 42.53 -32.50
C PHE A 9 -7.06 41.89 -31.63
N GLY A 10 -6.00 42.63 -31.29
CA GLY A 10 -4.95 42.19 -30.37
C GLY A 10 -5.49 41.92 -28.96
N ASP A 11 -6.32 42.83 -28.44
CA ASP A 11 -6.95 42.67 -27.13
C ASP A 11 -7.88 41.46 -27.08
N LEU A 12 -8.67 41.23 -28.15
CA LEU A 12 -9.54 40.06 -28.25
C LEU A 12 -8.75 38.74 -28.28
N ILE A 13 -7.64 38.69 -29.02
CA ILE A 13 -6.77 37.51 -29.03
C ILE A 13 -6.17 37.27 -27.65
N LYS A 14 -5.68 38.33 -26.99
CA LYS A 14 -5.09 38.24 -25.67
C LYS A 14 -6.11 37.72 -24.65
N GLU A 15 -7.32 38.27 -24.62
CA GLU A 15 -8.38 37.81 -23.72
C GLU A 15 -8.74 36.34 -23.96
N ARG A 16 -8.83 35.90 -25.22
CA ARG A 16 -9.09 34.50 -25.56
C ARG A 16 -7.96 33.58 -25.12
N LEU A 17 -6.71 34.00 -25.31
CA LEU A 17 -5.54 33.22 -24.92
C LEU A 17 -5.44 33.08 -23.39
N GLU A 18 -5.70 34.18 -22.66
CA GLU A 18 -5.73 34.19 -21.20
C GLU A 18 -6.85 33.30 -20.66
N LYS A 19 -8.05 33.33 -21.26
CA LYS A 19 -9.14 32.41 -20.89
C LYS A 19 -8.78 30.96 -21.16
N ALA A 20 -8.29 30.66 -22.37
CA ALA A 20 -7.93 29.30 -22.75
C ALA A 20 -6.81 28.72 -21.86
N THR A 21 -5.80 29.53 -21.54
CA THR A 21 -4.71 29.12 -20.63
C THR A 21 -5.22 28.92 -19.20
N ALA A 22 -6.05 29.82 -18.68
CA ALA A 22 -6.65 29.68 -17.35
C ALA A 22 -7.57 28.45 -17.26
N GLU A 23 -8.37 28.18 -18.29
CA GLU A 23 -9.22 26.98 -18.37
C GLU A 23 -8.38 25.70 -18.44
N GLY A 24 -7.39 25.65 -19.33
CA GLY A 24 -6.49 24.51 -19.46
C GLY A 24 -5.71 24.22 -18.18
N MET A 25 -5.20 25.25 -17.49
CA MET A 25 -4.55 25.08 -16.18
C MET A 25 -5.52 24.55 -15.13
N ARG A 26 -6.73 25.08 -15.07
CA ARG A 26 -7.76 24.63 -14.11
C ARG A 26 -8.17 23.18 -14.36
N GLU A 27 -8.35 22.81 -15.62
CA GLU A 27 -8.71 21.45 -16.01
C GLU A 27 -7.56 20.47 -15.73
N GLY A 28 -6.33 20.80 -16.14
CA GLY A 28 -5.15 19.99 -15.88
C GLY A 28 -4.90 19.78 -14.38
N MET A 29 -5.06 20.83 -13.56
CA MET A 29 -4.94 20.71 -12.10
C MET A 29 -6.03 19.80 -11.51
N ARG A 30 -7.29 19.96 -11.96
CA ARG A 30 -8.42 19.14 -11.49
C ARG A 30 -8.22 17.67 -11.86
N GLU A 31 -7.82 17.40 -13.10
CA GLU A 31 -7.60 16.06 -13.59
C GLU A 31 -6.41 15.40 -12.89
N GLY A 32 -5.30 16.13 -12.74
CA GLY A 32 -4.12 15.66 -12.02
C GLY A 32 -4.42 15.31 -10.56
N MET A 33 -5.17 16.17 -9.86
CA MET A 33 -5.61 15.88 -8.49
C MET A 33 -6.52 14.66 -8.41
N ARG A 34 -7.48 14.53 -9.34
CA ARG A 34 -8.40 13.39 -9.39
C ARG A 34 -7.64 12.08 -9.61
N LYS A 35 -6.80 12.03 -10.64
CA LYS A 35 -5.97 10.86 -10.98
C LYS A 35 -5.04 10.48 -9.83
N GLY A 36 -4.29 11.45 -9.28
CA GLY A 36 -3.38 11.21 -8.16
C GLY A 36 -4.08 10.68 -6.91
N ARG A 37 -5.29 11.20 -6.61
CA ARG A 37 -6.10 10.69 -5.49
C ARG A 37 -6.59 9.27 -5.73
N GLU A 38 -7.13 8.98 -6.91
CA GLU A 38 -7.63 7.63 -7.26
C GLU A 38 -6.51 6.59 -7.22
N GLU A 39 -5.37 6.89 -7.84
CA GLU A 39 -4.20 6.02 -7.84
C GLU A 39 -3.64 5.82 -6.44
N GLY A 40 -3.50 6.89 -5.65
CA GLY A 40 -3.02 6.82 -4.28
C GLY A 40 -3.92 5.95 -3.39
N ILE A 41 -5.24 6.08 -3.51
CA ILE A 41 -6.21 5.24 -2.78
C ILE A 41 -6.06 3.78 -3.20
N LYS A 42 -6.00 3.49 -4.50
CA LYS A 42 -5.89 2.12 -5.01
C LYS A 42 -4.62 1.43 -4.52
N ILE A 43 -3.47 2.11 -4.64
CA ILE A 43 -2.18 1.60 -4.17
C ILE A 43 -2.20 1.37 -2.66
N GLY A 44 -2.74 2.33 -1.89
CA GLY A 44 -2.85 2.21 -0.43
C GLY A 44 -3.71 1.03 0.00
N GLN A 45 -4.87 0.83 -0.63
CA GLN A 45 -5.76 -0.29 -0.35
C GLN A 45 -5.13 -1.64 -0.69
N GLU A 46 -4.44 -1.74 -1.84
CA GLU A 46 -3.79 -2.98 -2.25
C GLU A 46 -2.64 -3.37 -1.31
N LYS A 47 -1.77 -2.40 -0.97
CA LYS A 47 -0.68 -2.60 -0.02
C LYS A 47 -1.21 -3.00 1.36
N GLY A 48 -2.17 -2.25 1.91
CA GLY A 48 -2.75 -2.53 3.23
C GLY A 48 -3.44 -3.90 3.28
N LYS A 49 -4.15 -4.31 2.21
CA LYS A 49 -4.75 -5.64 2.13
C LYS A 49 -3.69 -6.74 2.10
N ARG A 50 -2.63 -6.57 1.31
CA ARG A 50 -1.54 -7.55 1.20
C ARG A 50 -0.80 -7.72 2.52
N GLU A 51 -0.43 -6.61 3.15
CA GLU A 51 0.25 -6.61 4.46
C GLU A 51 -0.62 -7.27 5.53
N GLY A 52 -1.90 -6.91 5.61
CA GLY A 52 -2.82 -7.51 6.59
C GLY A 52 -3.08 -9.00 6.35
N VAL A 53 -3.04 -9.48 5.10
CA VAL A 53 -3.14 -10.92 4.79
C VAL A 53 -1.86 -11.64 5.21
N MET A 54 -0.69 -11.10 4.90
CA MET A 54 0.60 -11.68 5.28
C MET A 54 0.73 -11.79 6.81
N GLU A 55 0.43 -10.72 7.54
CA GLU A 55 0.48 -10.71 9.00
C GLU A 55 -0.45 -11.78 9.60
N LYS A 56 -1.66 -11.94 9.05
CA LYS A 56 -2.59 -12.99 9.49
C LYS A 56 -2.08 -14.40 9.20
N ILE A 57 -1.43 -14.61 8.05
CA ILE A 57 -0.85 -15.91 7.69
C ILE A 57 0.31 -16.24 8.63
N GLU A 58 1.22 -15.30 8.86
CA GLU A 58 2.34 -15.47 9.77
C GLU A 58 1.88 -15.76 11.20
N LYS A 59 0.94 -14.97 11.73
CA LYS A 59 0.35 -15.23 13.06
C LYS A 59 -0.29 -16.61 13.14
N LYS A 60 -1.05 -17.03 12.12
CA LYS A 60 -1.65 -18.38 12.09
C LYS A 60 -0.59 -19.48 12.04
N ALA A 61 0.49 -19.29 11.27
CA ALA A 61 1.58 -20.23 11.17
C ALA A 61 2.29 -20.40 12.52
N VAL A 62 2.61 -19.29 13.21
CA VAL A 62 3.19 -19.31 14.55
C VAL A 62 2.28 -20.07 15.53
N ILE A 63 1.00 -19.70 15.62
CA ILE A 63 0.03 -20.38 16.50
C ILE A 63 -0.07 -21.87 16.20
N LYS A 64 -0.04 -22.26 14.92
CA LYS A 64 -0.07 -23.68 14.53
C LYS A 64 1.19 -24.40 15.00
N THR A 65 2.37 -23.81 14.81
CA THR A 65 3.64 -24.37 15.28
C THR A 65 3.65 -24.53 16.80
N GLU A 66 3.19 -23.53 17.54
CA GLU A 66 3.09 -23.60 19.01
C GLU A 66 2.18 -24.74 19.47
N LYS A 67 1.01 -24.92 18.83
CA LYS A 67 0.10 -26.03 19.14
C LYS A 67 0.74 -27.39 18.89
N VAL A 68 1.41 -27.56 17.74
CA VAL A 68 2.12 -28.81 17.40
C VAL A 68 3.21 -29.11 18.42
N VAL A 69 3.99 -28.10 18.83
CA VAL A 69 5.03 -28.28 19.86
C VAL A 69 4.40 -28.71 21.19
N LYS A 70 3.31 -28.08 21.64
CA LYS A 70 2.63 -28.45 22.89
C LYS A 70 2.08 -29.89 22.84
N GLU A 71 1.51 -30.31 21.71
CA GLU A 71 1.06 -31.68 21.51
C GLU A 71 2.22 -32.69 21.53
N MET A 72 3.35 -32.37 20.89
CA MET A 72 4.55 -33.22 20.94
C MET A 72 5.06 -33.40 22.38
N VAL A 73 5.06 -32.32 23.16
CA VAL A 73 5.45 -32.37 24.58
C VAL A 73 4.48 -33.22 25.39
N ALA A 74 3.17 -33.06 25.18
CA ALA A 74 2.15 -33.86 25.85
C ALA A 74 2.28 -35.37 25.54
N ASN A 75 2.75 -35.71 24.33
CA ASN A 75 3.05 -37.09 23.93
C ASN A 75 4.43 -37.58 24.43
N GLY A 76 5.14 -36.80 25.26
CA GLY A 76 6.41 -37.22 25.86
C GLY A 76 7.64 -37.11 24.94
N LEU A 77 7.55 -36.41 23.81
CA LEU A 77 8.71 -36.19 22.95
C LEU A 77 9.73 -35.28 23.65
N ASN A 78 11.01 -35.63 23.54
CA ASN A 78 12.09 -34.82 24.10
C ASN A 78 12.41 -33.59 23.23
N ASP A 79 13.01 -32.56 23.85
CA ASP A 79 13.32 -31.29 23.20
C ASP A 79 14.18 -31.42 21.93
N LYS A 80 15.10 -32.41 21.89
CA LYS A 80 15.98 -32.64 20.73
C LYS A 80 15.21 -33.17 19.53
N ILE A 81 14.25 -34.07 19.76
CA ILE A 81 13.39 -34.61 18.69
C ILE A 81 12.47 -33.49 18.18
N ILE A 82 11.84 -32.74 19.08
CA ILE A 82 10.96 -31.63 18.71
C ILE A 82 11.73 -30.61 17.87
N SER A 83 12.91 -30.20 18.33
CA SER A 83 13.81 -29.28 17.62
C SER A 83 14.14 -29.77 16.21
N LYS A 84 14.46 -31.06 16.04
CA LYS A 84 14.77 -31.64 14.73
C LYS A 84 13.57 -31.68 13.78
N VAL A 85 12.36 -31.92 14.31
CA VAL A 85 11.13 -32.05 13.49
C VAL A 85 10.55 -30.69 13.12
N THR A 86 10.56 -29.73 14.05
CA THR A 86 9.97 -28.40 13.82
C THR A 86 10.95 -27.39 13.24
N GLY A 87 12.26 -27.69 13.27
CA GLY A 87 13.32 -26.78 12.88
C GLY A 87 13.61 -25.68 13.90
N LEU A 88 12.93 -25.69 15.05
CA LEU A 88 13.16 -24.76 16.15
C LEU A 88 14.43 -25.10 16.91
N THR A 89 15.11 -24.11 17.45
CA THR A 89 16.22 -24.29 18.38
C THR A 89 15.73 -24.86 19.71
N LEU A 90 16.62 -25.51 20.47
CA LEU A 90 16.30 -25.99 21.82
C LEU A 90 15.80 -24.87 22.75
N VAL A 91 16.29 -23.64 22.56
CA VAL A 91 15.86 -22.47 23.33
C VAL A 91 14.42 -22.10 22.99
N GLU A 92 14.05 -22.07 21.71
CA GLU A 92 12.69 -21.78 21.26
C GLU A 92 11.71 -22.85 21.72
N VAL A 93 12.06 -24.14 21.59
CA VAL A 93 11.23 -25.25 22.09
C VAL A 93 10.96 -25.11 23.59
N ARG A 94 11.99 -24.76 24.38
CA ARG A 94 11.83 -24.55 25.82
C ARG A 94 11.00 -23.31 26.16
N LYS A 95 11.09 -22.23 25.38
CA LYS A 95 10.24 -21.05 25.56
C LYS A 95 8.77 -21.37 25.32
N LEU A 96 8.47 -22.22 24.33
CA LEU A 96 7.10 -22.63 24.00
C LEU A 96 6.48 -23.65 24.97
N LYS A 97 7.31 -24.25 25.84
CA LYS A 97 6.87 -25.15 26.92
C LYS A 97 6.35 -24.41 28.16
N ASN A 98 6.84 -23.20 28.40
CA ASN A 98 6.44 -22.35 29.53
C ASN A 98 5.17 -21.57 29.19
#